data_AF-A0A5U3S0M4-F1
#
_entry.id   AF-A0A5U3S0M4-F1
#
_cell.length_a   1.000
_cell.length_b   1.000
_cell.length_c   1.000
_cell.angle_alpha   90.00
_cell.angle_beta   90.00
_cell.angle_gamma   90.00
#
_symmetry.space_group_name_H-M   'P 1'
#
loop_
_entity.id
_entity.type
_entity.pdbx_description
1 polymer ?
#
loop_
_entity_poly.entity_id
_entity_poly.type
_entity_poly.pdbx_seq_one_letter_code
_entity_poly.pdbx_strand_id
1 'polypeptide(L)'
;YLMFDAARAFNKKVEIVYAPRHAFLSFTNEKIGMRFYWETTENKNTGATADITDSFYKKTHHRFYYSPVGEHIIEKLYPILSLADMDSHRWDAVVKSIDKSMSDNPIVLDFYYEDRESKKQLSQNDIRKLYGLIQDDISSVDKRLILARHFLAKGQREDAMSILDQIDDSVCELPCMEVREKTSTIDRVVYFLMKMFKWFNTDVSRAGVRTYILEVIGVYAILLIFVISMKKNSRSKKKDNNLN
;
A
#
# COMPACT_ATOMS: atom_id res chain seq x y z
N TYR A 1 -18.47 -4.22 -16.13
CA TYR A 1 -19.50 -4.28 -17.19
C TYR A 1 -20.36 -5.54 -17.08
N LEU A 2 -19.84 -6.76 -17.30
CA LEU A 2 -20.68 -7.98 -17.24
C LEU A 2 -21.55 -8.13 -15.97
N MET A 3 -21.03 -7.77 -14.80
CA MET A 3 -21.80 -7.79 -13.54
C MET A 3 -22.94 -6.77 -13.51
N PHE A 4 -22.78 -5.61 -14.15
CA PHE A 4 -23.83 -4.61 -14.28
C PHE A 4 -24.94 -5.09 -15.22
N ASP A 5 -24.56 -5.68 -16.36
CA ASP A 5 -25.52 -6.22 -17.33
C ASP A 5 -26.32 -7.38 -16.72
N ALA A 6 -25.63 -8.29 -16.02
CA ALA A 6 -26.28 -9.38 -15.29
C ALA A 6 -27.24 -8.85 -14.23
N ALA A 7 -26.82 -7.89 -13.39
CA ALA A 7 -27.68 -7.29 -12.39
C ALA A 7 -28.93 -6.64 -13.03
N ARG A 8 -28.74 -5.89 -14.13
CA ARG A 8 -29.83 -5.25 -14.87
C ARG A 8 -30.82 -6.27 -15.43
N ALA A 9 -30.35 -7.40 -15.96
CA ALA A 9 -31.20 -8.49 -16.43
C ALA A 9 -32.09 -9.10 -15.33
N PHE A 10 -31.66 -9.02 -14.07
CA PHE A 10 -32.45 -9.44 -12.90
C PHE A 10 -33.17 -8.27 -12.19
N ASN A 11 -33.30 -7.10 -12.83
CA ASN A 11 -33.85 -5.87 -12.23
C ASN A 11 -33.18 -5.48 -10.90
N LYS A 12 -31.88 -5.74 -10.78
CA LYS A 12 -31.06 -5.34 -9.62
C LYS A 12 -30.20 -4.14 -9.97
N LYS A 13 -30.11 -3.21 -9.02
CA LYS A 13 -29.17 -2.09 -9.08
C LYS A 13 -27.90 -2.46 -8.31
N VAL A 14 -26.78 -2.41 -9.01
CA VAL A 14 -25.44 -2.53 -8.43
C VAL A 14 -24.67 -1.24 -8.63
N GLU A 15 -23.75 -0.95 -7.73
CA GLU A 15 -22.88 0.21 -7.70
C GLU A 15 -21.45 -0.29 -7.42
N ILE A 16 -20.43 0.51 -7.71
CA ILE A 16 -19.08 0.22 -7.24
C ILE A 16 -18.78 1.10 -6.04
N VAL A 17 -18.09 0.55 -5.06
CA VAL A 17 -17.54 1.31 -3.94
C VAL A 17 -16.03 1.11 -3.96
N TYR A 18 -15.30 2.21 -3.97
CA TYR A 18 -13.83 2.17 -3.91
C TYR A 18 -13.36 2.33 -2.47
N ALA A 19 -12.40 1.52 -2.08
CA ALA A 19 -11.52 1.80 -0.95
C ALA A 19 -10.10 2.04 -1.49
N PRO A 20 -9.20 2.63 -0.70
CA PRO A 20 -7.81 2.77 -1.13
C PRO A 20 -7.25 1.41 -1.56
N ARG A 21 -6.76 1.30 -2.81
CA ARG A 21 -6.26 0.08 -3.47
C ARG A 21 -7.27 -1.08 -3.63
N HIS A 22 -8.56 -0.85 -3.37
CA HIS A 22 -9.60 -1.89 -3.44
C HIS A 22 -10.88 -1.37 -4.10
N ALA A 23 -11.66 -2.28 -4.67
CA ALA A 23 -12.99 -1.99 -5.17
C ALA A 23 -13.95 -3.11 -4.74
N PHE A 24 -15.22 -2.74 -4.61
CA PHE A 24 -16.29 -3.66 -4.24
C PHE A 24 -17.47 -3.48 -5.18
N LEU A 25 -18.14 -4.59 -5.50
CA LEU A 25 -19.49 -4.52 -6.03
C LEU A 25 -20.45 -4.32 -4.85
N SER A 26 -21.23 -3.25 -4.88
CA SER A 26 -22.17 -2.90 -3.83
C SER A 26 -23.62 -3.01 -4.30
N PHE A 27 -24.48 -3.54 -3.43
CA PHE A 27 -25.91 -3.65 -3.68
C PHE A 27 -26.69 -3.51 -2.37
N THR A 28 -27.93 -3.05 -2.47
CA THR A 28 -28.85 -2.98 -1.34
C THR A 28 -29.69 -4.25 -1.32
N ASN A 29 -29.73 -4.94 -0.18
CA ASN A 29 -30.65 -6.05 0.01
C ASN A 29 -32.06 -5.49 0.24
N GLU A 30 -32.95 -5.71 -0.72
CA GLU A 30 -34.34 -5.20 -0.70
C GLU A 30 -35.14 -5.65 0.52
N LYS A 31 -34.84 -6.81 1.11
CA LYS A 31 -35.58 -7.33 2.27
C LYS A 31 -35.21 -6.64 3.58
N ILE A 32 -33.95 -6.25 3.74
CA ILE A 32 -33.42 -5.74 5.02
C ILE A 32 -33.04 -4.24 4.91
N GLY A 33 -33.02 -3.69 3.69
CA GLY A 33 -32.59 -2.32 3.42
C GLY A 33 -31.10 -2.06 3.63
N MET A 34 -30.32 -3.08 4.00
CA MET A 34 -28.88 -2.95 4.26
C MET A 34 -28.06 -3.07 2.99
N ARG A 35 -26.96 -2.31 2.95
CA ARG A 35 -25.98 -2.35 1.86
C ARG A 35 -24.94 -3.42 2.13
N PHE A 36 -24.69 -4.24 1.11
CA PHE A 36 -23.64 -5.25 1.11
C PHE A 36 -22.54 -4.85 0.14
N TYR A 37 -21.35 -5.37 0.41
CA TYR A 37 -20.14 -5.18 -0.39
C TYR A 37 -19.64 -6.56 -0.74
N TRP A 38 -19.43 -6.81 -2.02
CA TRP A 38 -18.85 -8.05 -2.51
C TRP A 38 -17.40 -7.75 -2.93
N GLU A 39 -16.46 -8.49 -2.35
CA GLU A 39 -15.04 -8.34 -2.64
C GLU A 39 -14.72 -8.74 -4.08
N THR A 40 -13.93 -7.91 -4.76
CA THR A 40 -13.45 -8.19 -6.14
C THR A 40 -11.92 -8.21 -6.23
N THR A 41 -11.21 -8.41 -5.11
CA THR A 41 -9.75 -8.24 -5.01
C THR A 41 -9.00 -9.50 -5.43
N GLU A 42 -8.15 -9.42 -6.44
CA GLU A 42 -7.53 -10.58 -7.10
C GLU A 42 -6.89 -11.63 -6.16
N ASN A 43 -6.20 -11.20 -5.09
CA ASN A 43 -5.44 -12.09 -4.20
C ASN A 43 -6.18 -12.52 -2.92
N LYS A 44 -7.39 -11.97 -2.67
CA LYS A 44 -8.26 -12.34 -1.54
C LYS A 44 -9.73 -12.49 -1.95
N ASN A 45 -10.00 -12.66 -3.24
CA ASN A 45 -11.35 -12.86 -3.76
C ASN A 45 -11.87 -14.23 -3.30
N THR A 46 -12.44 -14.25 -2.11
CA THR A 46 -13.10 -15.42 -1.55
C THR A 46 -14.50 -15.62 -2.14
N GLY A 47 -14.94 -14.72 -3.03
CA GLY A 47 -16.33 -14.64 -3.46
C GLY A 47 -17.29 -14.28 -2.32
N ALA A 48 -16.78 -13.86 -1.16
CA ALA A 48 -17.59 -13.54 0.01
C ALA A 48 -17.93 -12.04 0.08
N THR A 49 -18.90 -11.73 0.93
CA THR A 49 -19.18 -10.34 1.31
C THR A 49 -17.99 -9.75 2.08
N ALA A 50 -17.51 -8.59 1.63
CA ALA A 50 -16.48 -7.84 2.31
C ALA A 50 -17.03 -7.23 3.60
N ASP A 51 -16.37 -7.53 4.73
CA ASP A 51 -16.56 -6.78 5.96
C ASP A 51 -15.69 -5.52 5.89
N ILE A 52 -16.28 -4.41 5.46
CA ILE A 52 -15.55 -3.15 5.35
C ILE A 52 -14.98 -2.70 6.68
N THR A 53 -15.42 -3.20 7.84
CA THR A 53 -14.86 -2.84 9.15
C THR A 53 -13.50 -3.49 9.42
N ASP A 54 -13.11 -4.50 8.64
CA ASP A 54 -11.82 -5.15 8.75
C ASP A 54 -10.65 -4.15 8.58
N SER A 55 -9.65 -4.28 9.44
CA SER A 55 -8.41 -3.50 9.44
C SER A 55 -7.62 -3.57 8.11
N PHE A 56 -7.86 -4.61 7.31
CA PHE A 56 -7.33 -4.77 5.96
C PHE A 56 -7.73 -3.59 5.06
N TYR A 57 -8.95 -3.06 5.22
CA TYR A 57 -9.46 -1.96 4.41
C TYR A 57 -9.10 -0.59 5.02
N LYS A 58 -8.15 0.12 4.39
CA LYS A 58 -7.64 1.39 4.88
C LYS A 58 -8.71 2.49 4.92
N LYS A 59 -8.85 3.11 6.09
CA LYS A 59 -9.78 4.23 6.32
C LYS A 59 -9.20 5.54 5.84
N THR A 60 -10.07 6.41 5.36
CA THR A 60 -9.71 7.71 4.78
C THR A 60 -10.91 8.65 4.89
N HIS A 61 -10.64 9.94 4.99
CA HIS A 61 -11.68 10.98 5.08
C HIS A 61 -12.11 11.49 3.69
N HIS A 62 -11.44 11.05 2.63
CA HIS A 62 -11.74 11.52 1.29
C HIS A 62 -13.11 10.99 0.80
N ARG A 63 -14.04 11.92 0.48
CA ARG A 63 -15.46 11.66 0.12
C ARG A 63 -15.72 10.65 -0.99
N PHE A 64 -14.75 10.44 -1.87
CA PHE A 64 -14.87 9.48 -2.98
C PHE A 64 -14.79 8.04 -2.49
N TYR A 65 -13.95 7.75 -1.50
CA TYR A 65 -13.81 6.40 -0.97
C TYR A 65 -14.99 6.06 -0.06
N TYR A 66 -15.36 4.78 -0.04
CA TYR A 66 -16.52 4.23 0.67
C TYR A 66 -17.88 4.84 0.27
N SER A 67 -17.92 5.60 -0.83
CA SER A 67 -19.14 6.13 -1.43
C SER A 67 -19.55 5.30 -2.65
N PRO A 68 -20.83 4.89 -2.78
CA PRO A 68 -21.32 4.21 -3.97
C PRO A 68 -21.25 5.11 -5.20
N VAL A 69 -20.70 4.58 -6.29
CA VAL A 69 -20.65 5.23 -7.59
C VAL A 69 -21.35 4.39 -8.64
N GLY A 70 -22.05 5.06 -9.54
CA GLY A 70 -22.76 4.43 -10.65
C GLY A 70 -21.86 4.15 -11.85
N GLU A 71 -22.43 3.41 -12.81
CA GLU A 71 -21.80 3.01 -14.08
C GLU A 71 -21.14 4.18 -14.83
N HIS A 72 -21.82 5.32 -14.92
CA HIS A 72 -21.30 6.53 -15.58
C HIS A 72 -19.98 7.09 -15.02
N ILE A 73 -19.68 6.87 -13.74
CA ILE A 73 -18.39 7.28 -13.14
C ILE A 73 -17.33 6.23 -13.46
N ILE A 74 -17.71 4.94 -13.40
CA ILE A 74 -16.82 3.82 -13.66
C ILE A 74 -16.33 3.85 -15.11
N GLU A 75 -17.20 4.18 -16.06
CA GLU A 75 -16.84 4.36 -17.47
C GLU A 75 -15.75 5.42 -17.67
N LYS A 76 -15.80 6.50 -16.88
CA LYS A 76 -14.77 7.56 -16.91
C LYS A 76 -13.46 7.15 -16.24
N LEU A 77 -13.53 6.32 -15.20
CA LEU A 77 -12.35 5.83 -14.48
C LEU A 77 -11.66 4.65 -15.17
N TYR A 78 -12.40 3.85 -15.93
CA TYR A 78 -11.89 2.61 -16.51
C TYR A 78 -10.64 2.80 -17.38
N PRO A 79 -10.56 3.79 -18.30
CA PRO A 79 -9.34 4.03 -19.07
C PRO A 79 -8.12 4.34 -18.20
N ILE A 80 -8.35 5.02 -17.06
CA ILE A 80 -7.31 5.43 -16.11
C ILE A 80 -6.82 4.21 -15.32
N LEU A 81 -7.74 3.38 -14.84
CA LEU A 81 -7.41 2.16 -14.08
C LEU A 81 -6.64 1.14 -14.94
N SER A 82 -6.86 1.14 -16.25
CA SER A 82 -6.14 0.27 -17.18
C SER A 82 -4.79 0.83 -17.65
N LEU A 83 -4.36 2.02 -17.20
CA LEU A 83 -3.09 2.62 -17.61
C LEU A 83 -1.88 1.77 -17.23
N ALA A 84 -1.93 1.09 -16.08
CA ALA A 84 -0.87 0.21 -15.62
C ALA A 84 -0.60 -0.96 -16.60
N ASP A 85 -1.62 -1.37 -17.36
CA ASP A 85 -1.54 -2.45 -18.34
C ASP A 85 -1.27 -1.94 -19.77
N MET A 86 -1.15 -0.63 -19.97
CA MET A 86 -0.95 0.00 -21.27
C MET A 86 0.48 0.47 -21.47
N ASP A 87 0.97 0.36 -22.70
CA ASP A 87 2.23 0.97 -23.12
C ASP A 87 2.23 2.49 -22.86
N SER A 88 3.37 3.00 -22.37
CA SER A 88 3.55 4.41 -21.97
C SER A 88 3.21 5.44 -23.06
N HIS A 89 3.33 5.07 -24.35
CA HIS A 89 2.96 5.96 -25.46
C HIS A 89 1.45 6.24 -25.57
N ARG A 90 0.61 5.40 -24.95
CA ARG A 90 -0.86 5.57 -24.94
C ARG A 90 -1.36 6.40 -23.76
N TRP A 91 -0.49 6.65 -22.78
CA TRP A 91 -0.83 7.39 -21.57
C TRP A 91 -1.27 8.83 -21.89
N ASP A 92 -0.58 9.50 -22.82
CA ASP A 92 -0.90 10.88 -23.22
C ASP A 92 -2.32 11.05 -23.74
N ALA A 93 -2.82 10.08 -24.51
CA ALA A 93 -4.17 10.12 -25.04
C ALA A 93 -5.21 9.93 -23.93
N VAL A 94 -4.97 8.98 -23.01
CA VAL A 94 -5.84 8.72 -21.88
C VAL A 94 -5.87 9.91 -20.92
N VAL A 95 -4.71 10.47 -20.55
CA VAL A 95 -4.61 11.64 -19.67
C VAL A 95 -5.36 12.84 -20.25
N LYS A 96 -5.25 13.08 -21.57
CA LYS A 96 -6.01 14.15 -22.25
C LYS A 96 -7.51 13.88 -22.31
N SER A 97 -7.92 12.62 -22.25
CA SER A 97 -9.33 12.21 -22.26
C SER A 97 -10.00 12.26 -20.88
N ILE A 98 -9.23 12.48 -19.81
CA ILE A 98 -9.77 12.57 -18.45
C ILE A 98 -10.76 13.72 -18.38
N ASP A 99 -12.00 13.39 -18.02
CA ASP A 99 -13.05 14.38 -17.83
C ASP A 99 -12.63 15.38 -16.74
N LYS A 100 -12.72 16.68 -17.05
CA LYS A 100 -12.39 17.75 -16.09
C LYS A 100 -13.25 17.68 -14.83
N SER A 101 -14.46 17.13 -14.89
CA SER A 101 -15.28 16.91 -13.69
C SER A 101 -14.67 15.94 -12.70
N MET A 102 -13.68 15.15 -13.13
CA MET A 102 -12.97 14.15 -12.33
C MET A 102 -11.63 14.66 -11.80
N SER A 103 -11.32 15.96 -11.95
CA SER A 103 -10.03 16.54 -11.56
C SER A 103 -9.68 16.34 -10.08
N ASP A 104 -10.70 16.27 -9.22
CA ASP A 104 -10.53 16.13 -7.77
C ASP A 104 -10.68 14.66 -7.31
N ASN A 105 -10.78 13.71 -8.24
CA ASN A 105 -10.89 12.31 -7.89
C ASN A 105 -9.51 11.78 -7.46
N PRO A 106 -9.41 11.05 -6.33
CA PRO A 106 -8.13 10.68 -5.75
C PRO A 106 -7.36 9.68 -6.63
N ILE A 107 -8.07 8.79 -7.33
CA ILE A 107 -7.49 7.83 -8.29
C ILE A 107 -6.93 8.60 -9.49
N VAL A 108 -7.71 9.54 -10.05
CA VAL A 108 -7.27 10.39 -11.16
C VAL A 108 -6.02 11.18 -10.80
N LEU A 109 -5.99 11.72 -9.58
CA LEU A 109 -4.85 12.48 -9.08
C LEU A 109 -3.59 11.61 -8.89
N ASP A 110 -3.72 10.35 -8.47
CA ASP A 110 -2.58 9.42 -8.38
C ASP A 110 -1.86 9.32 -9.74
N PHE A 111 -2.61 8.97 -10.80
CA PHE A 111 -2.05 8.85 -12.16
C PHE A 111 -1.55 10.19 -12.72
N TYR A 112 -2.26 11.29 -12.46
CA TYR A 112 -1.84 12.62 -12.92
C TYR A 112 -0.46 13.01 -12.37
N TYR A 113 -0.21 12.80 -11.07
CA TYR A 113 1.09 13.15 -10.49
C TYR A 113 2.17 12.14 -10.85
N GLU A 114 1.86 10.87 -11.00
CA GLU A 114 2.79 9.85 -11.50
C GLU A 114 3.28 10.17 -12.92
N ASP A 115 2.35 10.52 -13.83
CA ASP A 115 2.70 10.94 -15.19
C ASP A 115 3.63 12.15 -15.19
N ARG A 116 3.29 13.19 -14.42
CA ARG A 116 4.14 14.38 -14.30
C ARG A 116 5.50 14.09 -13.68
N GLU A 117 5.56 13.19 -12.70
CA GLU A 117 6.83 12.76 -12.11
C GLU A 117 7.71 12.06 -13.16
N SER A 118 7.15 11.08 -13.87
CA SER A 118 7.87 10.30 -14.88
C SER A 118 8.48 11.18 -15.99
N LYS A 119 7.75 12.24 -16.37
CA LYS A 119 8.17 13.24 -17.37
C LYS A 119 9.08 14.34 -16.81
N LYS A 120 9.37 14.32 -15.51
CA LYS A 120 10.12 15.37 -14.78
C LYS A 120 9.48 16.75 -14.91
N GLN A 121 8.15 16.81 -14.91
CA GLN A 121 7.33 18.01 -15.09
C GLN A 121 6.61 18.46 -13.82
N LEU A 122 6.98 17.96 -12.64
CA LEU A 122 6.42 18.43 -11.37
C LEU A 122 6.83 19.88 -11.09
N SER A 123 5.86 20.79 -11.05
CA SER A 123 6.07 22.18 -10.65
C SER A 123 6.05 22.36 -9.13
N GLN A 124 6.53 23.48 -8.62
CA GLN A 124 6.42 23.79 -7.18
C GLN A 124 4.95 23.88 -6.70
N ASN A 125 4.03 24.28 -7.59
CA ASN A 125 2.61 24.26 -7.27
C ASN A 125 2.07 22.83 -7.14
N ASP A 126 2.54 21.90 -7.99
CA ASP A 126 2.19 20.48 -7.91
C ASP A 126 2.67 19.88 -6.58
N ILE A 127 3.90 20.20 -6.15
CA ILE A 127 4.43 19.77 -4.85
C ILE A 127 3.56 20.29 -3.70
N ARG A 128 3.18 21.57 -3.71
CA ARG A 128 2.29 22.15 -2.69
C ARG A 128 0.92 21.46 -2.65
N LYS A 129 0.35 21.16 -3.82
CA LYS A 129 -0.93 20.44 -3.92
C LYS A 129 -0.81 19.01 -3.41
N LEU A 130 0.24 18.28 -3.79
CA LEU A 130 0.52 16.94 -3.28
C LEU A 130 0.60 16.92 -1.75
N TYR A 131 1.24 17.92 -1.15
CA TYR A 131 1.28 18.08 0.30
C TYR A 131 -0.09 18.22 0.95
N GLY A 132 -1.00 18.98 0.35
CA GLY A 132 -2.39 19.08 0.81
C GLY A 132 -3.12 17.74 0.65
N LEU A 133 -2.97 17.09 -0.50
CA LEU A 133 -3.67 15.84 -0.81
C LEU A 133 -3.29 14.70 0.14
N ILE A 134 -2.03 14.58 0.56
CA ILE A 134 -1.63 13.51 1.49
C ILE A 134 -2.22 13.68 2.90
N GLN A 135 -2.71 14.86 3.26
CA GLN A 135 -3.41 15.10 4.53
C GLN A 135 -4.84 14.55 4.49
N ASP A 136 -5.53 14.71 3.35
CA ASP A 136 -6.92 14.27 3.17
C ASP A 136 -7.01 12.79 2.75
N ASP A 137 -6.05 12.32 1.96
CA ASP A 137 -5.89 10.95 1.50
C ASP A 137 -4.69 10.30 2.19
N ILE A 138 -4.85 10.03 3.49
CA ILE A 138 -3.82 9.42 4.33
C ILE A 138 -3.39 8.03 3.86
N SER A 139 -4.20 7.40 3.02
CA SER A 139 -3.97 6.07 2.47
C SER A 139 -3.12 6.03 1.20
N SER A 140 -2.90 7.17 0.52
CA SER A 140 -2.13 7.18 -0.72
C SER A 140 -0.64 7.00 -0.47
N VAL A 141 -0.12 5.82 -0.85
CA VAL A 141 1.30 5.51 -0.84
C VAL A 141 2.01 6.24 -1.97
N ASP A 142 1.43 6.26 -3.17
CA ASP A 142 2.09 6.79 -4.38
C ASP A 142 2.39 8.29 -4.28
N LYS A 143 1.43 9.09 -3.82
CA LYS A 143 1.63 10.54 -3.59
C LYS A 143 2.76 10.80 -2.59
N ARG A 144 2.88 9.96 -1.55
CA ARG A 144 3.98 10.06 -0.56
C ARG A 144 5.31 9.68 -1.18
N LEU A 145 5.36 8.63 -2.00
CA LEU A 145 6.58 8.23 -2.71
C LEU A 145 7.06 9.31 -3.69
N ILE A 146 6.14 9.95 -4.42
CA ILE A 146 6.45 11.08 -5.33
C ILE A 146 7.11 12.23 -4.55
N LEU A 147 6.51 12.64 -3.43
CA LEU A 147 7.07 13.69 -2.57
C LEU A 147 8.44 13.28 -2.01
N ALA A 148 8.58 12.06 -1.51
CA ALA A 148 9.85 11.56 -0.97
C ALA A 148 10.96 11.56 -2.03
N ARG A 149 10.69 11.10 -3.25
CA ARG A 149 11.63 11.15 -4.37
C ARG A 149 12.00 12.59 -4.75
N HIS A 150 11.05 13.51 -4.72
CA HIS A 150 11.31 14.93 -4.94
C HIS A 150 12.30 15.50 -3.92
N PHE A 151 12.13 15.22 -2.64
CA PHE A 151 13.04 15.67 -1.58
C PHE A 151 14.42 15.02 -1.67
N LEU A 152 14.48 13.72 -1.94
CA LEU A 152 15.74 13.00 -2.15
C LEU A 152 16.54 13.60 -3.31
N ALA A 153 15.90 13.95 -4.43
CA ALA A 153 16.54 14.59 -5.57
C ALA A 153 17.17 15.96 -5.24
N LYS A 154 16.65 16.64 -4.21
CA LYS A 154 17.19 17.91 -3.69
C LYS A 154 18.20 17.74 -2.55
N GLY A 155 18.54 16.50 -2.18
CA GLY A 155 19.42 16.20 -1.04
C GLY A 155 18.75 16.37 0.33
N GLN A 156 17.44 16.61 0.37
CA GLN A 156 16.66 16.83 1.59
C GLN A 156 16.22 15.49 2.20
N ARG A 157 17.17 14.77 2.80
CA ARG A 157 16.93 13.40 3.31
C ARG A 157 15.94 13.35 4.48
N GLU A 158 16.01 14.32 5.39
CA GLU A 158 15.13 14.36 6.57
C GLU A 158 13.67 14.59 6.17
N ASP A 159 13.41 15.52 5.25
CA ASP A 159 12.09 15.77 4.70
C ASP A 159 11.53 14.53 3.99
N ALA A 160 12.36 13.86 3.17
CA ALA A 160 11.98 12.62 2.52
C ALA A 160 11.62 11.53 3.54
N MET A 161 12.41 11.38 4.61
CA MET A 161 12.16 10.41 5.67
C MET A 161 10.86 10.72 6.42
N SER A 162 10.61 12.00 6.74
CA SER A 162 9.36 12.44 7.38
C SER A 162 8.12 12.08 6.56
N ILE A 163 8.19 12.19 5.22
CA ILE A 163 7.10 11.77 4.33
C ILE A 163 6.96 10.24 4.32
N LEU A 164 8.08 9.51 4.21
CA LEU A 164 8.08 8.05 4.16
C LEU A 164 7.60 7.40 5.46
N ASP A 165 7.83 8.03 6.61
CA ASP A 165 7.38 7.54 7.91
C ASP A 165 5.86 7.65 8.11
N GLN A 166 5.16 8.37 7.23
CA GLN A 166 3.70 8.35 7.15
C GLN A 166 3.15 7.13 6.42
N ILE A 167 4.00 6.35 5.72
CA ILE A 167 3.61 5.11 5.07
C ILE A 167 3.68 3.97 6.08
N ASP A 168 2.54 3.34 6.33
CA ASP A 168 2.42 2.17 7.19
C ASP A 168 3.29 1.00 6.67
N ASP A 169 4.09 0.42 7.57
CA ASP A 169 5.01 -0.69 7.27
C ASP A 169 4.31 -1.92 6.66
N SER A 170 3.03 -2.12 6.94
CA SER A 170 2.24 -3.23 6.40
C SER A 170 1.95 -3.11 4.90
N VAL A 171 1.95 -1.90 4.36
CA VAL A 171 1.66 -1.61 2.94
C VAL A 171 2.89 -1.16 2.16
N CYS A 172 4.02 -0.95 2.83
CA CYS A 172 5.29 -0.62 2.19
C CYS A 172 5.93 -1.89 1.59
N GLU A 173 5.64 -2.11 0.32
CA GLU A 173 6.18 -3.20 -0.51
C GLU A 173 7.53 -2.80 -1.15
N LEU A 174 8.08 -3.65 -2.02
CA LEU A 174 9.37 -3.45 -2.68
C LEU A 174 9.55 -2.07 -3.35
N PRO A 175 8.58 -1.53 -4.14
CA PRO A 175 8.72 -0.20 -4.74
C PRO A 175 8.80 0.93 -3.70
N CYS A 176 8.08 0.80 -2.58
CA CYS A 176 8.19 1.74 -1.46
C CYS A 176 9.58 1.66 -0.83
N MET A 177 10.10 0.46 -0.60
CA MET A 177 11.42 0.26 -0.01
C MET A 177 12.59 0.71 -0.89
N GLU A 178 12.45 0.69 -2.21
CA GLU A 178 13.44 1.25 -3.14
C GLU A 178 13.67 2.75 -2.90
N VAL A 179 12.62 3.46 -2.45
CA VAL A 179 12.75 4.87 -2.06
C VAL A 179 13.33 4.97 -0.65
N ARG A 180 12.86 4.15 0.29
CA ARG A 180 13.30 4.18 1.70
C ARG A 180 14.77 3.80 1.90
N GLU A 181 15.34 2.90 1.11
CA GLU A 181 16.75 2.52 1.27
C GLU A 181 17.73 3.70 1.06
N LYS A 182 17.27 4.77 0.39
CA LYS A 182 18.06 5.98 0.11
C LYS A 182 18.10 6.96 1.29
N THR A 183 17.26 6.76 2.32
CA THR A 183 17.23 7.62 3.52
C THR A 183 17.99 7.02 4.70
N SER A 184 18.02 5.69 4.84
CA SER A 184 18.62 5.02 6.01
C SER A 184 19.31 3.70 5.67
N THR A 185 20.42 3.43 6.37
CA THR A 185 21.15 2.15 6.30
C THR A 185 20.31 0.97 6.79
N ILE A 186 19.43 1.19 7.78
CA ILE A 186 18.51 0.16 8.28
C ILE A 186 17.54 -0.25 7.17
N ASP A 187 16.97 0.73 6.47
CA ASP A 187 16.03 0.47 5.37
C ASP A 187 16.73 -0.19 4.17
N ARG A 188 18.03 0.03 3.98
CA ARG A 188 18.84 -0.71 3.01
C ARG A 188 18.94 -2.21 3.33
N VAL A 189 19.12 -2.56 4.61
CA VAL A 189 19.14 -3.98 5.05
C VAL A 189 17.76 -4.61 4.85
N VAL A 190 16.69 -3.91 5.23
CA VAL A 190 15.32 -4.39 5.04
C VAL A 190 15.02 -4.61 3.56
N TYR A 191 15.38 -3.66 2.69
CA TYR A 191 15.18 -3.78 1.24
C TYR A 191 15.93 -4.98 0.64
N PHE A 192 17.18 -5.20 1.07
CA PHE A 192 17.94 -6.38 0.66
C PHE A 192 17.22 -7.68 1.06
N LEU A 193 16.72 -7.78 2.28
CA LEU A 193 15.97 -8.96 2.73
C LEU A 193 14.66 -9.13 1.94
N MET A 194 13.93 -8.05 1.65
CA MET A 194 12.72 -8.12 0.82
C MET A 194 13.02 -8.61 -0.59
N LYS A 195 14.13 -8.16 -1.20
CA LYS A 195 14.61 -8.70 -2.49
C LYS A 195 14.91 -10.19 -2.42
N MET A 196 15.57 -10.63 -1.35
CA MET A 196 15.85 -12.06 -1.13
C MET A 196 14.56 -12.88 -1.02
N PHE A 197 13.58 -12.44 -0.24
CA PHE A 197 12.28 -13.13 -0.16
C PHE A 197 11.55 -13.17 -1.51
N LYS A 198 11.58 -12.06 -2.27
CA LYS A 198 10.98 -12.03 -3.61
C LYS A 198 11.65 -12.98 -4.59
N TRP A 199 12.97 -13.17 -4.48
CA TRP A 199 13.70 -14.17 -5.25
C TRP A 199 13.21 -15.61 -4.97
N PHE A 200 12.73 -15.87 -3.76
CA PHE A 200 12.06 -17.13 -3.39
C PHE A 200 10.54 -17.13 -3.66
N ASN A 201 10.05 -16.19 -4.50
CA ASN A 201 8.64 -16.02 -4.85
C ASN A 201 7.71 -15.72 -3.66
N THR A 202 8.24 -15.07 -2.62
CA THR A 202 7.48 -14.64 -1.44
C THR A 202 7.41 -13.12 -1.38
N ASP A 203 6.20 -12.57 -1.44
CA ASP A 203 5.97 -11.15 -1.18
C ASP A 203 5.85 -10.88 0.32
N VAL A 204 6.69 -9.97 0.81
CA VAL A 204 6.73 -9.55 2.21
C VAL A 204 6.71 -8.05 2.31
N SER A 205 5.98 -7.53 3.29
CA SER A 205 6.00 -6.11 3.64
C SER A 205 7.16 -5.78 4.57
N ARG A 206 7.46 -4.48 4.72
CA ARG A 206 8.43 -3.99 5.73
C ARG A 206 8.09 -4.49 7.13
N ALA A 207 6.81 -4.51 7.50
CA ALA A 207 6.36 -5.02 8.79
C ALA A 207 6.74 -6.51 8.96
N GLY A 208 6.47 -7.33 7.94
CA GLY A 208 6.81 -8.76 7.96
C GLY A 208 8.31 -9.00 8.15
N VAL A 209 9.16 -8.26 7.43
CA VAL A 209 10.62 -8.38 7.57
C VAL A 209 11.10 -7.88 8.93
N ARG A 210 10.54 -6.78 9.47
CA ARG A 210 10.88 -6.29 10.82
C ARG A 210 10.54 -7.32 11.89
N THR A 211 9.35 -7.93 11.83
CA THR A 211 8.95 -9.00 12.75
C THR A 211 9.92 -10.17 12.66
N TYR A 212 10.25 -10.63 11.45
CA TYR A 212 11.22 -11.70 11.24
C TYR A 212 12.59 -11.40 11.86
N ILE A 213 13.13 -10.19 11.64
CA ILE A 213 14.42 -9.78 12.22
C ILE A 213 14.35 -9.81 13.76
N LEU A 214 13.28 -9.28 14.35
CA LEU A 214 13.10 -9.26 15.80
C LEU A 214 13.00 -10.67 16.40
N GLU A 215 12.26 -11.57 15.74
CA GLU A 215 12.15 -12.98 16.14
C GLU A 215 13.51 -13.68 16.08
N VAL A 216 14.26 -13.50 14.98
CA VAL A 216 15.61 -14.07 14.83
C VAL A 216 16.55 -13.55 15.93
N ILE A 217 16.58 -12.24 16.18
CA ILE A 217 17.38 -11.65 17.26
C ILE A 217 16.98 -12.24 18.63
N GLY A 218 15.68 -12.38 18.89
CA GLY A 218 15.15 -12.96 20.12
C GLY A 218 15.64 -14.40 20.33
N VAL A 219 15.56 -15.24 19.30
CA VAL A 219 16.04 -16.64 19.35
C VAL A 219 17.55 -16.69 19.61
N TYR A 220 18.35 -15.88 18.91
CA TYR A 220 19.80 -15.83 19.14
C TYR A 220 20.17 -15.34 20.54
N ALA A 221 19.43 -14.36 21.08
CA ALA A 221 19.63 -13.88 22.45
C ALA A 221 19.36 -14.98 23.48
N ILE A 222 18.27 -15.75 23.31
CA ILE A 222 17.94 -16.90 24.18
C ILE A 222 19.03 -17.98 24.11
N LEU A 223 19.48 -18.33 22.91
CA LEU A 223 20.57 -19.30 22.71
C LEU A 223 21.87 -18.84 23.38
N LEU A 224 22.23 -17.55 23.26
CA LEU A 224 23.39 -16.98 23.93
C LEU A 224 23.28 -17.08 25.45
N ILE A 225 22.13 -16.74 26.03
CA ILE A 225 21.88 -16.87 27.48
C ILE A 225 22.01 -18.32 27.92
N PHE A 226 21.47 -19.26 27.14
CA PHE A 226 21.56 -20.69 27.44
C PHE A 226 23.01 -21.18 27.42
N VAL A 227 23.80 -20.81 26.41
CA VAL A 227 25.23 -21.14 26.32
C VAL A 227 26.03 -20.54 27.48
N ILE A 228 25.77 -19.29 27.84
CA ILE A 228 26.41 -18.62 28.99
C ILE A 228 26.06 -19.36 30.30
N SER A 229 24.79 -19.72 30.49
CA SER A 229 24.32 -20.48 31.66
C SER A 229 25.00 -21.85 31.76
N MET A 230 25.07 -22.60 30.65
CA MET A 230 25.79 -23.88 30.60
C MET A 230 27.28 -23.73 30.92
N LYS A 231 27.94 -22.69 30.42
CA LYS A 231 29.36 -22.41 30.69
C LYS A 231 29.61 -21.99 32.15
N LYS A 232 28.65 -21.32 32.78
CA LYS A 232 28.70 -20.98 34.21
C LYS A 232 28.54 -22.23 35.09
N ASN A 233 27.57 -23.09 34.77
CA ASN A 233 27.36 -24.37 35.48
C ASN A 233 28.54 -25.34 35.32
N SER A 234 29.17 -25.41 34.14
CA SER A 234 30.34 -26.28 33.94
C SER A 234 31.58 -25.80 34.72
N ARG A 235 31.77 -24.47 34.84
CA ARG A 235 32.84 -23.88 35.66
C ARG A 235 32.62 -24.08 37.15
N SER A 236 31.38 -24.01 37.64
CA SER A 236 31.03 -24.35 39.03
C SER A 236 31.35 -25.82 39.35
N LYS A 237 30.89 -26.78 38.52
CA LYS A 237 31.20 -28.21 38.71
C LYS A 237 32.69 -28.52 38.70
N LYS A 238 33.49 -27.85 37.85
CA LYS A 238 34.95 -28.01 37.83
C LYS A 238 35.64 -27.46 39.09
N LYS A 239 35.05 -26.45 39.73
CA LYS A 239 35.59 -25.86 40.97
C LYS A 239 35.36 -26.81 42.16
N ASP A 240 34.19 -27.45 42.21
CA ASP A 240 33.86 -28.42 43.26
C ASP A 240 34.68 -29.72 43.16
N ASN A 241 34.99 -30.19 41.94
CA ASN A 241 35.84 -31.38 41.74
C ASN A 241 37.33 -31.17 42.01
N ASN A 242 37.82 -29.93 42.08
CA ASN A 242 39.23 -29.61 42.42
C ASN A 242 39.43 -29.37 43.93
N LEU A 243 38.37 -29.47 44.73
CA LEU A 243 38.36 -29.28 46.19
C LEU A 243 38.21 -30.62 46.96
N ASN A 244 38.15 -31.75 46.25
CA ASN A 244 38.28 -33.12 46.78
C ASN A 244 39.61 -33.72 46.33
#